data_AF-A0A078QIB2-F1
#
_entry.id   AF-A0A078QIB2-F1
#
_cell.length_a   1.000
_cell.length_b   1.000
_cell.length_c   1.000
_cell.angle_alpha   90.00
_cell.angle_beta   90.00
_cell.angle_gamma   90.00
#
_symmetry.space_group_name_H-M   'P 1'
#
loop_
_entity.id
_entity.type
_entity.pdbx_description
1 polymer ?
#
loop_
_entity_poly.entity_id
_entity_poly.type
_entity_poly.pdbx_seq_one_letter_code
_entity_poly.pdbx_strand_id
1 'polypeptide(L)'
;MAKIVNISEIHPTLGFTEFDILEKYRKSFNESELGKLHSVFPFECMAKAAGLSDRRLGRRNRFSPSAKIALMVLKAYTGFSDRQLVEHLNGNIHYQIFCGIMIPPSLPI
;
A
#
# COMPACT_ATOMS: atom_id res chain seq x y z
N MET A 1 -25.89 -36.82 0.46
CA MET A 1 -26.15 -35.93 -0.69
C MET A 1 -26.03 -34.50 -0.20
N ALA A 2 -25.06 -33.73 -0.69
CA ALA A 2 -24.94 -32.31 -0.36
C ALA A 2 -25.90 -31.51 -1.25
N LYS A 3 -26.73 -30.64 -0.65
CA LYS A 3 -27.70 -29.81 -1.35
C LYS A 3 -26.94 -28.77 -2.20
N ILE A 4 -27.22 -28.70 -3.50
CA ILE A 4 -26.64 -27.68 -4.37
C ILE A 4 -27.27 -26.34 -3.98
N VAL A 5 -26.45 -25.42 -3.49
CA VAL A 5 -26.87 -24.05 -3.11
C VAL A 5 -26.52 -23.12 -4.27
N ASN A 6 -27.42 -22.20 -4.60
CA ASN A 6 -27.20 -21.22 -5.64
C ASN A 6 -26.08 -20.25 -5.22
N ILE A 7 -25.11 -19.97 -6.09
CA ILE A 7 -23.93 -19.16 -5.72
C ILE A 7 -24.33 -17.76 -5.26
N SER A 8 -25.41 -17.20 -5.79
CA SER A 8 -25.96 -15.91 -5.38
C SER A 8 -26.55 -15.88 -3.96
N GLU A 9 -26.84 -17.03 -3.36
CA GLU A 9 -27.38 -17.19 -2.00
C GLU A 9 -26.27 -17.43 -0.97
N ILE A 10 -25.02 -17.57 -1.42
CA ILE A 10 -23.86 -17.69 -0.54
C ILE A 10 -23.52 -16.29 -0.05
N HIS A 11 -24.15 -15.90 1.06
CA HIS A 11 -23.75 -14.70 1.79
C HIS A 11 -22.52 -15.04 2.64
N PRO A 12 -21.48 -14.18 2.66
CA PRO A 12 -20.36 -14.36 3.56
C PRO A 12 -20.88 -14.42 5.00
N THR A 13 -20.52 -15.47 5.72
CA THR A 13 -20.96 -15.70 7.11
C THR A 13 -20.28 -14.75 8.10
N LEU A 14 -19.20 -14.09 7.67
CA LEU A 14 -18.50 -13.05 8.41
C LEU A 14 -19.19 -11.71 8.14
N GLY A 15 -19.60 -11.01 9.20
CA GLY A 15 -20.22 -9.67 9.13
C GLY A 15 -19.26 -8.55 8.69
N PHE A 16 -18.19 -8.88 7.97
CA PHE A 16 -17.18 -7.96 7.46
C PHE A 16 -16.51 -8.59 6.24
N THR A 17 -16.46 -7.83 5.16
CA THR A 17 -15.72 -8.17 3.94
C THR A 17 -14.28 -7.67 4.05
N GLU A 18 -13.37 -8.24 3.24
CA GLU A 18 -11.99 -7.73 3.12
C GLU A 18 -11.95 -6.26 2.68
N PHE A 19 -12.94 -5.84 1.88
CA PHE A 19 -13.13 -4.44 1.47
C PHE A 19 -13.43 -3.54 2.67
N ASP A 20 -14.31 -3.96 3.57
CA ASP A 20 -14.66 -3.20 4.78
C ASP A 20 -13.45 -3.01 5.71
N ILE A 21 -12.55 -3.99 5.74
CA ILE A 21 -11.32 -3.92 6.54
C ILE A 21 -10.34 -2.91 5.92
N LEU A 22 -10.13 -2.96 4.60
CA LEU A 22 -9.22 -2.03 3.92
C LEU A 22 -9.71 -0.58 4.00
N GLU A 23 -11.01 -0.35 3.85
CA GLU A 23 -11.61 0.98 4.00
C GLU A 23 -11.41 1.55 5.41
N LYS A 24 -11.54 0.72 6.45
CA LYS A 24 -11.21 1.14 7.83
C LYS A 24 -9.75 1.58 7.96
N TYR A 25 -8.82 0.85 7.35
CA TYR A 25 -7.40 1.23 7.35
C TYR A 25 -7.13 2.51 6.57
N ARG A 26 -7.79 2.73 5.43
CA ARG A 26 -7.71 3.98 4.65
C ARG A 26 -8.23 5.16 5.45
N LYS A 27 -9.37 5.00 6.14
CA LYS A 27 -9.92 6.05 7.00
C LYS A 27 -8.97 6.37 8.16
N SER A 28 -8.51 5.36 8.89
CA SER A 28 -7.53 5.53 9.97
C SER A 28 -6.23 6.18 9.47
N PHE A 29 -5.74 5.78 8.29
CA PHE A 29 -4.57 6.39 7.67
C PHE A 29 -4.78 7.89 7.43
N ASN A 30 -5.90 8.29 6.83
CA ASN A 30 -6.19 9.69 6.53
C ASN A 30 -6.28 10.58 7.78
N GLU A 31 -6.73 10.01 8.91
CA GLU A 31 -6.81 10.71 10.20
C GLU A 31 -5.45 10.79 10.91
N SER A 32 -4.50 9.90 10.58
CA SER A 32 -3.18 9.84 11.18
C SER A 32 -2.25 10.98 10.72
N GLU A 33 -1.21 11.27 11.52
CA GLU A 33 -0.15 12.22 11.15
C GLU A 33 0.55 11.81 9.84
N LEU A 34 0.68 10.52 9.59
CA LEU A 34 1.27 10.01 8.35
C LEU A 34 0.38 10.29 7.13
N GLY A 35 -0.94 10.23 7.27
CA GLY A 35 -1.89 10.60 6.23
C GLY A 35 -1.89 12.11 5.94
N LYS A 36 -1.79 12.93 6.99
CA LYS A 36 -1.60 14.39 6.85
C LYS A 36 -0.28 14.72 6.16
N LEU A 37 0.79 14.00 6.49
CA LEU A 37 2.07 14.13 5.81
C LEU A 37 1.93 13.74 4.33
N HIS A 38 1.24 12.64 4.02
CA HIS A 38 1.03 12.20 2.64
C HIS A 38 0.28 13.24 1.81
N SER A 39 -0.75 13.89 2.37
CA SER A 39 -1.60 14.83 1.63
C SER A 39 -0.87 16.10 1.17
N VAL A 40 0.24 16.48 1.82
CA VAL A 40 1.01 17.67 1.45
C VAL A 40 2.05 17.42 0.37
N PHE A 41 2.38 16.16 0.06
CA PHE A 41 3.40 15.83 -0.94
C PHE A 41 2.79 15.61 -2.34
N PRO A 42 3.23 16.36 -3.37
CA PRO A 42 2.81 16.13 -4.75
C PRO A 42 3.64 15.02 -5.39
N PHE A 43 3.46 13.77 -4.95
CA PHE A 43 4.33 12.62 -5.32
C PHE A 43 4.48 12.43 -6.83
N GLU A 44 3.42 12.58 -7.62
CA GLU A 44 3.50 12.43 -9.07
C GLU A 44 4.38 13.50 -9.74
N CYS A 45 4.23 14.76 -9.31
CA CYS A 45 5.04 15.86 -9.81
C CYS A 45 6.51 15.67 -9.44
N MET A 46 6.78 15.24 -8.21
CA MET A 46 8.13 14.92 -7.75
C MET A 46 8.75 13.76 -8.52
N ALA A 47 7.99 12.70 -8.76
CA ALA A 47 8.46 11.55 -9.54
C ALA A 47 8.83 11.96 -10.97
N LYS A 48 8.00 12.77 -11.62
CA LYS A 48 8.27 13.33 -12.95
C LYS A 48 9.51 14.23 -12.93
N ALA A 49 9.64 15.12 -11.95
CA ALA A 49 10.78 16.01 -11.81
C ALA A 49 12.09 15.24 -11.55
N ALA A 50 12.03 14.12 -10.84
CA ALA A 50 13.16 13.20 -10.62
C ALA A 50 13.47 12.31 -11.84
N GLY A 51 12.74 12.47 -12.96
CA GLY A 51 12.92 11.64 -14.15
C GLY A 51 12.49 10.18 -13.96
N LEU A 52 11.67 9.89 -12.96
CA LEU A 52 11.14 8.55 -12.71
C LEU A 52 9.95 8.28 -13.61
N SER A 53 10.02 7.16 -14.34
CA SER A 53 8.93 6.68 -15.16
C SER A 53 8.78 5.16 -15.03
N ASP A 54 7.61 4.64 -15.38
CA ASP A 54 7.43 3.21 -15.50
C ASP A 54 8.30 2.67 -16.64
N ARG A 55 9.11 1.66 -16.32
CA ARG A 55 9.93 0.96 -17.31
C ARG A 55 9.04 0.00 -18.07
N ARG A 56 9.04 0.12 -19.40
CA ARG A 56 8.34 -0.79 -20.32
C ARG A 56 9.15 -2.05 -20.65
N LEU A 57 10.47 -2.02 -20.43
CA LEU A 57 11.40 -3.09 -20.78
C LEU A 57 12.20 -3.55 -19.55
N GLY A 58 12.49 -4.85 -19.50
CA GLY A 58 13.25 -5.49 -18.42
C GLY A 58 12.40 -5.95 -17.24
N ARG A 59 13.04 -6.19 -16.08
CA ARG A 59 12.36 -6.65 -14.87
C ARG A 59 11.30 -5.64 -14.43
N ARG A 60 10.08 -6.13 -14.15
CA ARG A 60 8.99 -5.29 -13.62
C ARG A 60 9.41 -4.69 -12.28
N ASN A 61 9.25 -3.38 -12.14
CA ASN A 61 9.43 -2.70 -10.87
C ASN A 61 8.29 -3.09 -9.91
N ARG A 62 8.63 -3.36 -8.64
CA ARG A 62 7.62 -3.59 -7.59
C ARG A 62 6.93 -2.29 -7.16
N PHE A 63 7.61 -1.14 -7.34
CA PHE A 63 7.14 0.17 -6.95
C PHE A 63 6.93 1.07 -8.17
N SER A 64 5.81 1.79 -8.19
CA SER A 64 5.56 2.87 -9.14
C SER A 64 6.55 4.04 -8.93
N PRO A 65 6.69 4.96 -9.90
CA PRO A 65 7.49 6.17 -9.73
C PRO A 65 7.13 6.98 -8.48
N SER A 66 5.84 7.19 -8.24
CA SER A 66 5.33 7.89 -7.03
C SER A 66 5.64 7.11 -5.76
N ALA A 67 5.49 5.78 -5.77
CA ALA A 67 5.81 4.93 -4.62
C ALA A 67 7.30 5.01 -4.26
N LYS A 68 8.21 5.15 -5.23
CA LYS A 68 9.64 5.34 -4.96
C LYS A 68 9.92 6.66 -4.24
N ILE A 69 9.25 7.75 -4.65
CA ILE A 69 9.35 9.04 -3.94
C ILE A 69 8.74 8.91 -2.53
N ALA A 70 7.58 8.28 -2.39
CA ALA A 70 6.95 8.04 -1.10
C ALA A 70 7.86 7.24 -0.16
N LEU A 71 8.56 6.21 -0.66
CA LEU A 71 9.56 5.47 0.11
C LEU A 71 10.72 6.37 0.57
N MET A 72 11.21 7.27 -0.28
CA MET A 72 12.26 8.21 0.10
C MET A 72 11.79 9.16 1.21
N VAL A 73 10.56 9.69 1.10
CA VAL A 73 9.95 10.54 2.12
C VAL A 73 9.75 9.76 3.42
N LEU A 74 9.22 8.55 3.35
CA LEU A 74 8.98 7.71 4.52
C LEU A 74 10.28 7.39 5.25
N LYS A 75 11.33 7.02 4.51
CA LYS A 75 12.67 6.78 5.08
C LYS A 75 13.23 8.02 5.78
N ALA A 76 13.11 9.19 5.15
CA ALA A 76 13.59 10.44 5.74
C ALA A 76 12.78 10.84 6.98
N TYR A 77 11.46 10.60 6.98
CA TYR A 77 10.57 10.90 8.10
C TYR A 77 10.83 9.99 9.31
N THR A 78 11.07 8.70 9.11
CA THR A 78 11.25 7.74 10.20
C THR A 78 12.70 7.57 10.66
N GLY A 79 13.68 7.93 9.82
CA GLY A 79 15.10 7.69 10.09
C GLY A 79 15.51 6.21 10.00
N PHE A 80 14.71 5.37 9.34
CA PHE A 80 15.00 3.94 9.24
C PHE A 80 16.22 3.62 8.36
N SER A 81 16.94 2.56 8.75
CA SER A 81 17.82 1.85 7.82
C SER A 81 17.02 1.16 6.72
N ASP A 82 17.68 0.79 5.61
CA ASP A 82 17.01 0.09 4.51
C ASP A 82 16.39 -1.23 4.95
N ARG A 83 17.07 -1.96 5.83
CA ARG A 83 16.55 -3.20 6.42
C ARG A 83 15.27 -2.96 7.23
N GLN A 84 15.29 -1.96 8.12
CA GLN A 84 14.12 -1.62 8.93
C GLN A 84 12.97 -1.13 8.06
N LEU A 85 13.24 -0.36 7.01
CA LEU A 85 12.22 0.10 6.09
C LEU A 85 11.51 -1.08 5.41
N VAL A 86 12.26 -2.07 4.91
CA VAL A 86 11.70 -3.28 4.29
C VAL A 86 10.87 -4.08 5.30
N GLU A 87 11.38 -4.26 6.52
CA GLU A 87 10.68 -4.97 7.59
C GLU A 87 9.33 -4.31 7.92
N HIS A 88 9.30 -2.99 8.07
CA HIS A 88 8.06 -2.28 8.36
C HIS A 88 7.13 -2.20 7.15
N LEU A 89 7.64 -2.14 5.91
CA LEU A 89 6.76 -2.21 4.74
C LEU A 89 6.04 -3.56 4.65
N ASN A 90 6.69 -4.65 5.04
CA ASN A 90 6.06 -5.97 5.03
C ASN A 90 4.98 -6.13 6.12
N GLY A 91 5.10 -5.42 7.25
CA GLY A 91 4.19 -5.57 8.40
C GLY A 91 3.24 -4.40 8.69
N ASN A 92 3.48 -3.21 8.17
CA ASN A 92 2.73 -2.01 8.50
C ASN A 92 1.89 -1.51 7.31
N ILE A 93 0.58 -1.75 7.39
CA ILE A 93 -0.36 -1.36 6.34
C ILE A 93 -0.43 0.16 6.10
N HIS A 94 -0.20 1.00 7.11
CA HIS A 94 -0.17 2.45 6.91
C HIS A 94 1.04 2.88 6.08
N TYR A 95 2.18 2.21 6.22
CA TYR A 95 3.35 2.47 5.37
C TYR A 95 3.15 1.97 3.94
N GLN A 96 2.44 0.86 3.77
CA GLN A 96 2.04 0.38 2.45
C GLN A 96 1.07 1.36 1.77
N ILE A 97 0.02 1.82 2.49
CA ILE A 97 -0.93 2.83 2.00
C ILE A 97 -0.20 4.13 1.65
N PHE A 98 0.72 4.59 2.50
CA PHE A 98 1.54 5.78 2.23
C PHE A 98 2.33 5.66 0.93
N CYS A 99 2.85 4.48 0.63
CA CYS A 99 3.59 4.23 -0.61
C CYS A 99 2.68 3.90 -1.81
N GLY A 100 1.36 3.82 -1.61
CA GLY A 100 0.41 3.41 -2.65
C GLY A 100 0.63 1.96 -3.12
N ILE A 101 1.09 1.08 -2.24
CA ILE A 101 1.31 -0.34 -2.51
C ILE A 101 0.46 -1.20 -1.58
N MET A 102 0.32 -2.47 -1.96
CA MET A 102 -0.28 -3.49 -1.12
C MET A 102 0.54 -4.77 -1.28
N ILE A 103 1.26 -5.15 -0.24
CA ILE A 103 2.15 -6.31 -0.27
C ILE A 103 1.40 -7.48 0.34
N PRO A 104 1.17 -8.57 -0.41
CA PRO A 104 0.55 -9.75 0.16
C PRO A 104 1.53 -10.39 1.16
N PRO A 105 1.03 -10.87 2.32
CA PRO A 105 1.89 -11.47 3.35
C PRO A 105 2.62 -12.72 2.87
N SER A 106 2.12 -13.39 1.83
CA SER A 106 2.74 -14.55 1.20
C SER A 106 3.93 -14.22 0.29
N LEU A 107 4.11 -12.94 -0.09
CA LEU A 107 5.19 -12.51 -0.98
C LEU A 107 5.81 -11.18 -0.48
N PRO A 108 6.51 -11.21 0.67
CA PRO A 108 7.18 -10.05 1.22
C PRO A 108 8.24 -9.49 0.26
N ILE A 109 8.70 -8.27 0.56
CA ILE A 109 9.70 -7.58 -0.25
C ILE A 109 11.03 -8.32 -0.27
#